data_AF-A0A562SYG2-F1
#
_entry.id   AF-A0A562SYG2-F1
#
_cell.length_a   1.000
_cell.length_b   1.000
_cell.length_c   1.000
_cell.angle_alpha   90.00
_cell.angle_beta   90.00
_cell.angle_gamma   90.00
#
_symmetry.space_group_name_H-M   'P 1'
#
loop_
_entity.id
_entity.type
_entity.pdbx_description
1 polymer ?
#
loop_
_entity_poly.entity_id
_entity_poly.type
_entity_poly.pdbx_seq_one_letter_code
_entity_poly.pdbx_strand_id
1 'polypeptide(L)'
;MESKKDIDLLIKRIKEATGLTQAGIAKRINYSREYLSQAKKNSTDSLYDILEKEFYSELNKIEKPSRPGDPSNRERAMLKVLWQRMAKQEAERLGIPVDKAMEEMERDTMIAWSDLER
;
A
#
# COMPACT_ATOMS: atom_id res chain seq x y z
N MET A 1 -10.55 -16.64 -16.78
CA MET A 1 -9.12 -17.00 -16.65
C MET A 1 -8.69 -16.60 -15.25
N GLU A 2 -8.53 -17.55 -14.34
CA GLU A 2 -8.00 -17.27 -13.01
C GLU A 2 -6.54 -16.84 -13.15
N SER A 3 -6.24 -15.63 -12.66
CA SER A 3 -4.88 -15.11 -12.59
C SER A 3 -4.07 -16.04 -11.69
N LYS A 4 -3.10 -16.76 -12.26
CA LYS A 4 -2.18 -17.56 -11.46
C LYS A 4 -1.43 -16.61 -10.52
N LYS A 5 -1.66 -16.77 -9.21
CA LYS A 5 -0.95 -16.05 -8.15
C LYS A 5 0.56 -16.29 -8.30
N ASP A 6 1.29 -15.24 -8.70
CA ASP A 6 2.74 -15.31 -8.95
C ASP A 6 3.51 -15.07 -7.65
N ILE A 7 3.93 -16.16 -7.02
CA ILE A 7 4.73 -16.15 -5.79
C ILE A 7 6.12 -15.52 -6.01
N ASP A 8 6.69 -15.65 -7.20
CA ASP A 8 7.99 -15.06 -7.50
C ASP A 8 7.90 -13.53 -7.53
N LEU A 9 6.83 -12.99 -8.11
CA LEU A 9 6.52 -11.57 -8.06
C LEU A 9 6.28 -11.09 -6.62
N LEU A 10 5.52 -11.84 -5.82
CA LEU A 10 5.26 -11.50 -4.42
C LEU A 10 6.54 -11.48 -3.58
N ILE A 11 7.40 -12.50 -3.70
CA ILE A 11 8.69 -12.55 -3.00
C ILE A 11 9.58 -11.37 -3.41
N LYS A 12 9.59 -11.00 -4.70
CA LYS A 12 10.33 -9.83 -5.18
C LYS A 12 9.82 -8.54 -4.52
N ARG A 13 8.50 -8.34 -4.48
CA ARG A 13 7.88 -7.18 -3.80
C ARG A 13 8.19 -7.13 -2.32
N ILE A 14 8.17 -8.29 -1.64
CA ILE A 14 8.54 -8.37 -0.20
C ILE A 14 10.01 -7.98 0.00
N LYS A 15 10.93 -8.44 -0.85
CA LYS A 15 12.35 -8.06 -0.79
C LYS A 15 12.53 -6.55 -0.96
N GLU A 16 11.83 -5.96 -1.92
CA GLU A 16 11.86 -4.51 -2.18
C GLU A 16 11.24 -3.70 -1.04
N ALA A 17 10.17 -4.19 -0.43
CA ALA A 17 9.47 -3.51 0.66
C ALA A 17 10.23 -3.57 2.00
N THR A 18 10.91 -4.69 2.28
CA THR A 18 11.48 -4.97 3.62
C THR A 18 13.01 -4.95 3.66
N GLY A 19 13.68 -5.06 2.51
CA GLY A 19 15.13 -5.29 2.43
C GLY A 19 15.58 -6.68 2.91
N LEU A 20 14.65 -7.59 3.23
CA LEU A 20 14.99 -8.94 3.68
C LEU A 20 15.58 -9.77 2.55
N THR A 21 16.56 -10.62 2.90
CA THR A 21 17.00 -11.68 2.01
C THR A 21 15.95 -12.78 1.94
N GLN A 22 16.03 -13.66 0.93
CA GLN A 22 15.08 -14.78 0.82
C GLN A 22 15.13 -15.72 2.03
N ALA A 23 16.29 -15.87 2.67
CA ALA A 23 16.42 -16.61 3.93
C ALA A 23 15.72 -15.90 5.10
N GLY A 24 15.76 -14.56 5.14
CA GLY A 24 15.02 -13.76 6.11
C GLY A 24 13.51 -13.87 5.96
N ILE A 25 13.03 -13.88 4.70
CA ILE A 25 11.61 -14.11 4.39
C ILE A 25 11.19 -15.50 4.86
N ALA A 26 11.97 -16.54 4.51
CA ALA A 26 11.70 -17.92 4.92
C ALA A 26 11.61 -18.09 6.43
N LYS A 27 12.58 -17.52 7.15
CA LYS A 27 12.59 -17.55 8.61
C LYS A 27 11.34 -16.90 9.21
N ARG A 28 10.87 -15.79 8.62
CA ARG A 28 9.72 -15.04 9.14
C ARG A 28 8.40 -15.79 8.96
N ILE A 29 8.23 -16.53 7.87
CA ILE A 29 7.05 -17.39 7.67
C ILE A 29 7.24 -18.79 8.27
N ASN A 30 8.34 -19.05 8.97
CA ASN A 30 8.70 -20.36 9.55
C ASN A 30 8.84 -21.50 8.53
N TYR A 31 9.39 -21.19 7.35
CA TYR A 31 9.72 -22.15 6.30
C TYR A 31 11.23 -22.24 6.08
N SER A 32 11.68 -23.35 5.47
CA SER A 32 13.06 -23.47 5.02
C SER A 32 13.32 -22.63 3.76
N ARG A 33 14.57 -22.20 3.57
CA ARG A 33 14.99 -21.46 2.38
C ARG A 33 14.79 -22.30 1.12
N GLU A 34 15.07 -23.60 1.22
CA GLU A 34 14.97 -24.59 0.16
C GLU A 34 13.51 -24.73 -0.29
N TYR A 35 12.56 -24.75 0.65
CA TYR A 35 11.14 -24.80 0.35
C TYR A 35 10.68 -23.58 -0.45
N LEU A 36 11.07 -22.37 -0.02
CA LEU A 36 10.78 -21.14 -0.74
C LEU A 36 11.46 -21.06 -2.12
N SER A 37 12.62 -21.68 -2.26
CA SER A 37 13.33 -21.74 -3.56
C SER A 37 12.69 -22.75 -4.53
N GLN A 38 12.05 -23.80 -4.02
CA GLN A 38 11.39 -24.83 -4.81
C GLN A 38 9.92 -24.50 -5.14
N ALA A 39 9.31 -23.57 -4.41
CA ALA A 39 7.93 -23.11 -4.62
C ALA A 39 7.67 -22.41 -5.97
N LYS A 40 8.71 -22.19 -6.80
CA LYS A 40 8.74 -21.28 -7.95
C LYS A 40 7.81 -21.58 -9.14
N LYS A 41 7.07 -22.70 -9.17
CA LYS A 41 6.17 -23.01 -10.31
C LYS A 41 4.87 -23.76 -9.99
N ASN A 42 4.78 -24.46 -8.85
CA ASN A 42 3.64 -25.34 -8.52
C ASN A 42 3.09 -25.10 -7.11
N SER A 43 3.36 -23.94 -6.51
CA SER A 43 2.94 -23.69 -5.14
C SER A 43 1.44 -23.46 -5.03
N THR A 44 0.83 -24.14 -4.06
CA THR A 44 -0.53 -23.97 -3.58
C THR A 44 -0.82 -22.52 -3.20
N ASP A 45 -2.05 -22.07 -3.46
CA ASP A 45 -2.57 -20.74 -3.09
C ASP A 45 -2.28 -20.38 -1.62
N SER A 46 -2.16 -21.39 -0.74
CA SER A 46 -1.82 -21.25 0.66
C SER A 46 -0.50 -20.50 0.95
N LEU A 47 0.56 -20.71 0.17
CA LEU A 47 1.84 -20.02 0.43
C LEU A 47 1.76 -18.55 0.02
N TYR A 48 1.05 -18.25 -1.06
CA TYR A 48 0.80 -16.87 -1.47
C TYR A 48 0.04 -16.14 -0.37
N ASP A 49 -1.03 -16.74 0.16
CA ASP A 49 -1.86 -16.14 1.21
C ASP A 49 -1.07 -15.95 2.52
N ILE A 50 -0.19 -16.89 2.88
CA ILE A 50 0.71 -16.75 4.04
C ILE A 50 1.67 -15.57 3.85
N LEU A 51 2.31 -15.47 2.68
CA LEU A 51 3.23 -14.38 2.37
C LEU A 51 2.52 -13.03 2.34
N GLU A 52 1.34 -12.95 1.72
CA GLU A 52 0.56 -11.72 1.64
C GLU A 52 0.09 -11.28 3.03
N LYS A 53 -0.36 -12.21 3.88
CA LYS A 53 -0.79 -11.90 5.25
C LYS A 53 0.38 -11.44 6.13
N GLU A 54 1.50 -12.15 6.12
CA GLU A 54 2.64 -11.84 7.01
C GLU A 54 3.38 -10.56 6.64
N PHE A 55 3.34 -10.18 5.36
CA PHE A 55 3.97 -8.96 4.86
C PHE A 55 2.94 -7.90 4.47
N TYR A 56 1.68 -8.06 4.84
CA TYR A 56 0.59 -7.16 4.43
C TYR A 56 0.92 -5.71 4.74
N SER A 57 1.43 -5.43 5.94
CA SER A 57 1.73 -4.05 6.38
C SER A 57 2.88 -3.42 5.60
N GLU A 58 3.88 -4.21 5.22
CA GLU A 58 5.04 -3.77 4.46
C GLU A 58 4.77 -3.68 2.97
N LEU A 59 3.91 -4.54 2.44
CA LEU A 59 3.46 -4.54 1.06
C LEU A 59 2.48 -3.39 0.80
N ASN A 60 1.59 -3.11 1.74
CA ASN A 60 0.57 -2.07 1.62
C ASN A 60 0.97 -0.74 2.28
N LYS A 61 2.28 -0.54 2.52
CA LYS A 61 2.91 0.66 3.11
C LYS A 61 1.92 1.77 3.44
N ILE A 62 1.53 1.90 4.71
CA ILE A 62 1.26 3.25 5.23
C ILE A 62 2.60 3.97 5.04
N GLU A 63 2.70 4.82 4.01
CA GLU A 63 3.95 5.48 3.68
C GLU A 63 4.45 6.25 4.90
N LYS A 64 5.51 5.73 5.52
CA LYS A 64 6.24 6.49 6.53
C LYS A 64 6.69 7.81 5.88
N PRO A 65 6.57 8.95 6.57
CA PRO A 65 7.06 10.22 6.04
C PRO A 65 8.50 10.05 5.56
N SER A 66 8.83 10.66 4.42
CA SER A 66 10.20 10.65 3.90
C SER A 66 11.14 11.26 4.94
N ARG A 67 12.44 10.94 4.86
CA ARG A 67 13.41 11.43 5.85
C ARG A 67 13.40 12.97 5.92
N PRO A 68 13.67 13.59 7.09
CA PRO A 68 13.77 15.05 7.19
C PRO A 68 14.72 15.61 6.12
N GLY A 69 14.29 16.64 5.39
CA GLY A 69 15.04 17.25 4.28
C GLY A 69 14.78 16.64 2.89
N ASP A 70 14.00 15.56 2.79
CA ASP A 70 13.62 14.97 1.50
C ASP A 70 12.66 15.91 0.72
N PRO A 71 12.94 16.23 -0.56
CA PRO A 71 12.08 17.06 -1.39
C PRO A 71 10.63 16.58 -1.50
N SER A 72 10.38 15.26 -1.44
CA SER A 72 9.03 14.69 -1.48
C SER A 72 8.18 15.10 -0.26
N ASN A 73 8.80 15.41 0.88
CA ASN A 73 8.07 15.96 2.03
C ASN A 73 7.51 17.35 1.75
N ARG A 74 8.19 18.15 0.91
CA ARG A 74 7.69 19.46 0.49
C ARG A 74 6.45 19.29 -0.37
N GLU A 75 6.48 18.37 -1.32
CA GLU A 75 5.33 18.05 -2.16
C GLU A 75 4.15 17.54 -1.33
N ARG A 76 4.38 16.61 -0.40
CA ARG A 76 3.34 16.13 0.53
C ARG A 76 2.76 17.24 1.40
N ALA A 77 3.61 18.13 1.92
CA ALA A 77 3.14 19.29 2.69
C ALA A 77 2.28 20.22 1.84
N MET A 78 2.68 20.49 0.59
CA MET A 78 1.90 21.29 -0.35
C MET A 78 0.54 20.65 -0.64
N LEU A 79 0.49 19.35 -0.93
CA LEU A 79 -0.76 18.63 -1.17
C LEU A 79 -1.69 18.69 0.06
N LYS A 80 -1.16 18.48 1.27
CA LYS A 80 -1.95 18.61 2.51
C LYS A 80 -2.53 20.01 2.69
N VAL A 81 -1.73 21.05 2.43
CA VAL A 81 -2.20 22.44 2.52
C VAL A 81 -3.29 22.73 1.50
N LEU A 82 -3.13 22.28 0.25
CA LEU A 82 -4.14 22.45 -0.80
C LEU A 82 -5.43 21.71 -0.45
N TRP A 83 -5.33 20.48 0.02
CA TRP A 83 -6.47 19.68 0.47
C TRP A 83 -7.25 20.38 1.58
N GLN A 84 -6.55 20.85 2.61
CA GLN A 84 -7.18 21.60 3.71
C GLN A 84 -7.82 22.91 3.26
N ARG A 85 -7.23 23.62 2.29
CA ARG A 85 -7.81 24.85 1.74
C ARG A 85 -9.10 24.57 0.97
N MET A 86 -9.11 23.54 0.13
CA MET A 86 -10.31 23.10 -0.57
C MET A 86 -11.41 22.69 0.40
N ALA A 87 -11.08 21.90 1.43
CA ALA A 87 -12.05 21.51 2.44
C ALA A 87 -12.65 22.69 3.21
N LYS A 88 -11.85 23.74 3.48
CA LYS A 88 -12.37 24.98 4.07
C LYS A 88 -13.35 25.69 3.14
N GLN A 89 -13.04 25.78 1.86
CA GLN A 89 -13.93 26.40 0.87
C GLN A 89 -15.25 25.62 0.73
N GLU A 90 -15.18 24.29 0.67
CA GLU A 90 -16.37 23.43 0.63
C GLU A 90 -17.19 23.52 1.91
N ALA A 91 -16.53 23.53 3.06
CA ALA A 91 -17.18 23.72 4.36
C ALA A 91 -17.94 25.04 4.45
N GLU A 92 -17.33 26.14 4.01
CA GLU A 92 -17.96 27.46 3.92
C GLU A 92 -19.15 27.46 2.94
N ARG A 93 -18.97 26.85 1.76
CA ARG A 93 -20.01 26.76 0.73
C ARG A 93 -21.25 25.97 1.18
N LEU A 94 -21.02 24.88 1.91
CA LEU A 94 -22.07 23.95 2.35
C LEU A 94 -22.61 24.26 3.76
N GLY A 95 -21.94 25.15 4.51
CA GLY A 95 -22.30 25.46 5.90
C GLY A 95 -22.08 24.29 6.86
N ILE A 96 -21.06 23.46 6.60
CA ILE A 96 -20.72 22.28 7.40
C ILE A 96 -19.35 22.43 8.07
N PRO A 97 -19.03 21.64 9.12
CA PRO A 97 -17.68 21.61 9.68
C PRO A 97 -16.63 21.15 8.67
N VAL A 98 -15.41 21.69 8.77
CA VAL A 98 -14.29 21.36 7.86
C VAL A 98 -13.97 19.87 7.85
N ASP A 99 -14.00 19.21 9.02
CA ASP A 99 -13.71 17.78 9.11
C ASP A 99 -14.73 16.95 8.31
N LYS A 100 -16.01 17.36 8.32
CA LYS A 100 -17.06 16.72 7.53
C LYS A 100 -16.88 16.95 6.04
N ALA A 101 -16.48 18.16 5.63
CA ALA A 101 -16.15 18.44 4.23
C ALA A 101 -14.95 17.59 3.75
N MET A 102 -13.94 17.36 4.60
CA MET A 102 -12.82 16.48 4.28
C MET A 102 -13.26 15.02 4.07
N GLU A 103 -14.15 14.49 4.91
CA GLU A 103 -14.71 13.14 4.76
C GLU A 103 -15.51 12.98 3.45
N GLU A 104 -16.32 13.98 3.10
CA GLU A 104 -17.09 13.98 1.85
C GLU A 104 -16.17 14.04 0.62
N MET A 105 -15.18 14.94 0.63
CA MET A 105 -14.18 15.04 -0.44
C MET A 105 -13.38 13.75 -0.62
N GLU A 106 -13.00 13.08 0.48
CA GLU A 106 -12.30 11.79 0.41
C GLU A 106 -13.17 10.73 -0.25
N ARG A 107 -14.45 10.64 0.14
CA ARG A 107 -15.41 9.71 -0.45
C ARG A 107 -15.60 9.97 -1.95
N ASP A 108 -15.79 11.21 -2.35
CA ASP A 108 -15.97 11.59 -3.76
C ASP A 108 -14.71 11.27 -4.58
N THR A 109 -13.52 11.53 -4.02
CA THR A 109 -12.25 11.23 -4.68
C THR A 109 -12.05 9.73 -4.87
N MET A 110 -12.42 8.91 -3.88
CA MET A 110 -12.34 7.45 -3.97
C MET A 110 -13.30 6.88 -5.04
N ILE A 111 -14.50 7.45 -5.16
CA ILE A 111 -15.45 7.07 -6.21
C ILE A 111 -14.89 7.42 -7.59
N ALA A 112 -14.45 8.67 -7.76
CA ALA A 112 -13.86 9.13 -9.03
C ALA A 112 -12.62 8.32 -9.41
N TRP A 113 -11.79 7.93 -8.44
CA TRP A 113 -10.66 7.03 -8.67
C TRP A 113 -11.11 5.66 -9.16
N SER A 114 -12.11 5.06 -8.53
CA SER A 114 -12.65 3.76 -8.94
C SER A 114 -13.24 3.79 -10.35
N ASP A 115 -13.80 4.92 -10.79
CA ASP A 115 -14.33 5.09 -12.14
C ASP A 115 -13.21 5.20 -13.20
N LEU A 116 -12.04 5.72 -12.84
CA LEU A 116 -10.87 5.80 -13.74
C LEU A 116 -10.19 4.44 -13.95
N GLU A 117 -10.34 3.51 -13.02
CA GLU A 117 -9.76 2.16 -13.09
C GLU A 117 -10.65 1.13 -13.82
N ARG A 118 -11.87 1.52 -14.22
CA ARG A 118 -12.82 0.69 -14.98
C ARG A 118 -12.71 0.91 -16.49
#